data_AF-A0A353TC79-F1
#
_entry.id   AF-A0A353TC79-F1
#
_cell.length_a   1.000
_cell.length_b   1.000
_cell.length_c   1.000
_cell.angle_alpha   90.00
_cell.angle_beta   90.00
_cell.angle_gamma   90.00
#
_symmetry.space_group_name_H-M   'P 1'
#
loop_
_entity.id
_entity.type
_entity.pdbx_description
1 polymer ?
#
loop_
_entity_poly.entity_id
_entity_poly.type
_entity_poly.pdbx_seq_one_letter_code
_entity_poly.pdbx_strand_id
1 'polypeptide(L)'
;MSLKKLFVAIFMMFSLLTPAQETDSVRYPTFKVDGTMKNKFEYASETGSSRFSVRNSRMGVRGYLTPFFSYRGQIELSDNGNFKVLDLYGSFEPVRGLSLSLGQTSIPIFNSYVVSPANLMFANRAFIGKYFISTRDIGFLADYNFKIDAVPASIEFGAYNGNTINDPVWREKLSYGGRLELGSMKGL
;
A
#
# COMPACT_ATOMS: atom_id res chain seq x y z
N MET A 1 28.63 -15.85 -15.61
CA MET A 1 27.20 -15.59 -15.96
C MET A 1 26.85 -14.19 -15.50
N SER A 2 26.36 -13.30 -16.37
CA SER A 2 26.03 -11.90 -16.00
C SER A 2 25.00 -11.89 -14.86
N LEU A 3 25.14 -10.98 -13.89
CA LEU A 3 24.24 -10.83 -12.74
C LEU A 3 22.76 -10.73 -13.15
N LYS A 4 22.48 -10.16 -14.34
CA LYS A 4 21.14 -10.10 -14.95
C LYS A 4 20.59 -11.49 -15.30
N LYS A 5 21.44 -12.39 -15.80
CA LYS A 5 21.05 -13.77 -16.14
C LYS A 5 20.80 -14.61 -14.89
N LEU A 6 21.51 -14.32 -13.78
CA LEU A 6 21.29 -14.96 -12.50
C LEU A 6 19.93 -14.57 -11.90
N PHE A 7 19.56 -13.29 -11.96
CA PHE A 7 18.25 -12.80 -11.48
C PHE A 7 17.08 -13.43 -12.24
N VAL A 8 17.18 -13.53 -13.57
CA VAL A 8 16.15 -14.17 -14.41
C VAL A 8 16.06 -15.67 -14.13
N ALA A 9 17.18 -16.35 -13.93
CA ALA A 9 17.19 -17.78 -13.61
C ALA A 9 16.59 -18.10 -12.23
N ILE A 10 16.86 -17.25 -11.22
CA ILE A 10 16.27 -17.38 -9.87
C ILE A 10 14.75 -17.18 -9.94
N PHE A 11 14.28 -16.20 -10.71
CA PHE A 11 12.84 -15.94 -10.87
C PHE A 11 12.12 -17.10 -11.58
N MET A 12 12.76 -17.73 -12.58
CA MET A 12 12.22 -18.90 -13.30
C MET A 12 12.25 -20.20 -12.49
N MET A 13 13.24 -20.42 -11.62
CA MET A 13 13.26 -21.61 -10.75
C MET A 13 12.21 -21.54 -9.64
N PHE A 14 11.89 -20.34 -9.14
CA PHE A 14 10.87 -20.19 -8.09
C PHE A 14 9.46 -20.53 -8.56
N SER A 15 9.15 -20.37 -9.85
CA SER A 15 7.85 -20.78 -10.41
C SER A 15 7.60 -22.29 -10.42
N LEU A 16 8.63 -23.12 -10.22
CA LEU A 16 8.50 -24.59 -10.26
C LEU A 16 8.34 -25.24 -8.88
N LEU A 17 8.38 -24.46 -7.79
CA LEU A 17 8.38 -24.96 -6.41
C LEU A 17 7.11 -24.55 -5.64
N THR A 18 5.93 -24.61 -6.25
CA THR A 18 4.67 -24.39 -5.53
C THR A 18 4.11 -25.70 -4.94
N PRO A 19 4.30 -26.00 -3.63
CA PRO A 19 3.43 -26.92 -2.94
C PRO A 19 1.96 -26.51 -3.05
N ALA A 20 1.12 -27.44 -3.48
CA ALA A 20 -0.32 -27.35 -3.28
C ALA A 20 -0.60 -27.57 -1.79
N GLN A 21 -0.96 -26.51 -1.06
CA GLN A 21 -1.51 -26.64 0.29
C GLN A 21 -3.04 -26.56 0.19
N GLU A 22 -3.72 -27.62 0.60
CA GLU A 22 -5.15 -27.55 0.91
C GLU A 22 -5.36 -26.55 2.04
N THR A 23 -6.33 -25.65 1.86
CA THR A 23 -6.80 -24.74 2.90
C THR A 23 -8.31 -24.80 2.88
N ASP A 24 -8.91 -25.17 4.00
CA ASP A 24 -10.35 -25.33 4.28
C ASP A 24 -11.16 -24.00 4.21
N SER A 25 -10.66 -23.01 3.49
CA SER A 25 -11.35 -21.76 3.19
C SER A 25 -10.90 -21.30 1.81
N VAL A 26 -11.86 -20.99 0.94
CA VAL A 26 -11.60 -20.57 -0.45
C VAL A 26 -10.84 -19.24 -0.43
N ARG A 27 -9.50 -19.31 -0.45
CA ARG A 27 -8.61 -18.14 -0.51
C ARG A 27 -8.75 -17.41 -1.85
N TYR A 28 -9.08 -18.14 -2.91
CA TYR A 28 -9.20 -17.66 -4.30
C TYR A 28 -10.25 -18.49 -5.06
N PRO A 29 -10.87 -17.95 -6.12
CA PRO A 29 -10.86 -16.55 -6.49
C PRO A 29 -11.66 -15.72 -5.48
N THR A 30 -11.19 -14.52 -5.16
CA THR A 30 -11.94 -13.59 -4.30
C THR A 30 -12.03 -12.21 -4.93
N PHE A 31 -13.14 -11.54 -4.64
CA PHE A 31 -13.39 -10.15 -5.05
C PHE A 31 -14.08 -9.45 -3.89
N LYS A 32 -13.46 -8.38 -3.39
CA LYS A 32 -13.98 -7.55 -2.31
C LYS A 32 -13.93 -6.10 -2.73
N VAL A 33 -15.03 -5.40 -2.53
CA VAL A 33 -15.12 -3.94 -2.70
C VAL A 33 -14.97 -3.30 -1.32
N ASP A 34 -14.21 -2.22 -1.25
CA ASP A 34 -14.12 -1.36 -0.07
C ASP A 34 -14.18 0.11 -0.44
N GLY A 35 -14.55 0.94 0.54
CA GLY A 35 -14.63 2.36 0.36
C GLY A 35 -14.40 3.11 1.66
N THR A 36 -14.10 4.40 1.54
CA THR A 36 -13.95 5.31 2.68
C THR A 36 -14.45 6.68 2.26
N MET A 37 -15.42 7.22 2.99
CA MET A 37 -15.92 8.58 2.77
C MET A 37 -15.77 9.38 4.06
N LYS A 38 -15.14 10.55 3.97
CA LYS A 38 -14.96 11.47 5.09
C LYS A 38 -15.50 12.84 4.72
N ASN A 39 -16.59 13.22 5.38
CA ASN A 39 -17.19 14.55 5.25
C ASN A 39 -16.64 15.48 6.34
N LYS A 40 -16.61 16.77 6.04
CA LYS A 40 -16.09 17.80 6.94
C LYS A 40 -16.97 19.04 6.86
N PHE A 41 -17.35 19.55 8.03
CA PHE A 41 -17.94 20.86 8.19
C PHE A 41 -16.94 21.75 8.95
N GLU A 42 -16.78 22.98 8.50
CA GLU A 42 -15.92 23.98 9.12
C GLU A 42 -16.70 25.28 9.30
N TYR A 43 -16.52 25.91 10.46
CA TYR A 43 -17.01 27.25 10.75
C TYR A 43 -15.82 28.13 11.12
N ALA A 44 -15.65 29.23 10.39
CA ALA A 44 -14.63 30.23 10.64
C ALA A 44 -15.25 31.41 11.39
N SER A 45 -15.09 31.44 12.71
CA SER A 45 -15.66 32.48 13.57
C SER A 45 -15.18 33.89 13.21
N GLU A 46 -13.94 34.03 12.76
CA GLU A 46 -13.35 35.32 12.36
C GLU A 46 -14.05 35.95 11.15
N THR A 47 -14.53 35.14 10.20
CA THR A 47 -15.20 35.61 8.97
C THR A 47 -16.70 35.30 8.95
N GLY A 48 -17.24 34.72 10.04
CA GLY A 48 -18.62 34.24 10.13
C GLY A 48 -19.02 33.20 9.06
N SER A 49 -18.04 32.60 8.38
CA SER A 49 -18.28 31.78 7.18
C SER A 49 -18.29 30.28 7.50
N SER A 50 -19.09 29.52 6.74
CA SER A 50 -19.23 28.07 6.89
C SER A 50 -18.87 27.35 5.59
N ARG A 51 -18.30 26.15 5.70
CA ARG A 51 -17.99 25.30 4.55
C ARG A 51 -18.28 23.83 4.83
N PHE A 52 -19.02 23.20 3.92
CA PHE A 52 -19.09 21.75 3.79
C PHE A 52 -18.09 21.26 2.74
N SER A 53 -17.45 20.13 2.99
CA SER A 53 -16.55 19.50 2.02
C SER A 53 -16.51 17.99 2.19
N VAL A 54 -16.36 17.29 1.06
CA VAL A 54 -15.96 15.88 1.04
C VAL A 54 -14.44 15.86 1.05
N ARG A 55 -13.85 15.48 2.18
CA ARG A 55 -12.40 15.53 2.38
C ARG A 55 -11.68 14.37 1.71
N ASN A 56 -12.25 13.18 1.81
CA ASN A 56 -11.75 11.96 1.19
C ASN A 56 -12.95 11.14 0.73
N SER A 57 -12.88 10.60 -0.48
CA SER A 57 -13.83 9.64 -1.03
C SER A 57 -13.04 8.62 -1.84
N ARG A 58 -12.78 7.46 -1.25
CA ARG A 58 -12.03 6.39 -1.87
C ARG A 58 -12.92 5.20 -2.14
N MET A 59 -12.71 4.58 -3.29
CA MET A 59 -13.32 3.30 -3.65
C MET A 59 -12.24 2.37 -4.16
N GLY A 60 -12.30 1.11 -3.78
CA GLY A 60 -11.31 0.13 -4.20
C GLY A 60 -11.87 -1.28 -4.32
N VAL A 61 -11.12 -2.09 -5.04
CA VAL A 61 -11.33 -3.51 -5.23
C VAL A 61 -10.05 -4.25 -4.86
N ARG A 62 -10.20 -5.40 -4.24
CA ARG A 62 -9.07 -6.29 -3.94
C ARG A 62 -9.52 -7.74 -3.93
N GLY A 63 -8.55 -8.62 -4.10
CA GLY A 63 -8.80 -10.05 -3.98
C GLY A 63 -7.60 -10.88 -4.39
N TYR A 64 -7.85 -12.17 -4.53
CA TYR A 64 -6.88 -13.16 -4.96
C TYR A 64 -7.33 -13.75 -6.30
N LEU A 65 -6.43 -13.77 -7.28
CA LEU A 65 -6.62 -14.48 -8.55
C LEU A 65 -6.26 -15.96 -8.39
N THR A 66 -5.24 -16.24 -7.59
CA THR A 66 -4.73 -17.58 -7.27
C THR A 66 -4.31 -17.62 -5.79
N PRO A 67 -3.92 -18.77 -5.21
CA PRO A 67 -3.50 -18.80 -3.81
C PRO A 67 -2.23 -17.98 -3.54
N PHE A 68 -1.46 -17.64 -4.57
CA PHE A 68 -0.20 -16.90 -4.45
C PHE A 68 -0.24 -15.51 -5.08
N PHE A 69 -1.31 -15.14 -5.78
CA PHE A 69 -1.39 -13.85 -6.49
C PHE A 69 -2.62 -13.05 -6.06
N SER A 70 -2.37 -11.87 -5.53
CA SER A 70 -3.40 -10.90 -5.13
C SER A 70 -3.32 -9.61 -5.94
N TYR A 71 -4.39 -8.82 -5.90
CA TYR A 71 -4.48 -7.54 -6.62
C TYR A 71 -5.18 -6.47 -5.79
N ARG A 72 -4.87 -5.22 -6.10
CA ARG A 72 -5.49 -4.03 -5.52
C ARG A 72 -5.66 -2.96 -6.59
N GLY A 73 -6.87 -2.43 -6.69
CA GLY A 73 -7.16 -1.17 -7.38
C GLY A 73 -7.88 -0.23 -6.42
N GLN A 74 -7.46 1.03 -6.31
CA GLN A 74 -8.13 2.05 -5.50
C GLN A 74 -8.05 3.40 -6.20
N ILE A 75 -9.15 4.14 -6.18
CA ILE A 75 -9.28 5.50 -6.72
C ILE A 75 -9.74 6.48 -5.65
N GLU A 76 -9.35 7.74 -5.79
CA GLU A 76 -9.81 8.90 -5.01
C GLU A 76 -10.73 9.77 -5.88
N LEU A 77 -11.92 10.07 -5.35
CA LEU A 77 -13.02 10.74 -6.04
C LEU A 77 -13.24 12.18 -5.57
N SER A 78 -12.68 12.58 -4.42
CA SER A 78 -12.98 13.87 -3.80
C SER A 78 -12.16 15.05 -4.31
N ASP A 79 -11.37 14.89 -5.37
CA ASP A 79 -10.46 15.93 -5.88
C ASP A 79 -11.09 16.77 -7.02
N ASN A 80 -12.17 17.49 -6.68
CA ASN A 80 -12.83 18.47 -7.57
C ASN A 80 -13.10 17.96 -9.01
N GLY A 81 -13.47 16.67 -9.16
CA GLY A 81 -13.76 16.06 -10.46
C GLY A 81 -12.56 15.41 -11.17
N ASN A 82 -11.35 15.51 -10.62
CA ASN A 82 -10.18 14.81 -11.14
C ASN A 82 -9.97 13.48 -10.39
N PHE A 83 -10.27 12.37 -11.04
CA PHE A 83 -10.14 11.05 -10.44
C PHE A 83 -8.67 10.62 -10.44
N LYS A 84 -8.16 10.28 -9.25
CA LYS A 84 -6.77 9.84 -9.09
C LYS A 84 -6.73 8.38 -8.71
N VAL A 85 -5.98 7.58 -9.48
CA VAL A 85 -5.62 6.23 -9.04
C VAL A 85 -4.63 6.38 -7.88
N LEU A 86 -4.95 5.74 -6.75
CA LEU A 86 -4.11 5.73 -5.55
C LEU A 86 -3.26 4.47 -5.50
N ASP A 87 -3.90 3.30 -5.54
CA ASP A 87 -3.23 2.00 -5.50
C ASP A 87 -3.63 1.23 -6.76
N LEU A 88 -2.66 0.69 -7.48
CA LEU A 88 -2.87 -0.18 -8.64
C LEU A 88 -1.68 -1.12 -8.76
N TYR A 89 -1.80 -2.28 -8.13
CA TYR A 89 -0.70 -3.24 -8.06
C TYR A 89 -1.21 -4.69 -8.00
N GLY A 90 -0.32 -5.60 -8.40
CA GLY A 90 -0.43 -7.03 -8.13
C GLY A 90 0.65 -7.46 -7.15
N SER A 91 0.37 -8.49 -6.36
CA SER A 91 1.31 -9.03 -5.37
C SER A 91 1.46 -10.53 -5.53
N PHE A 92 2.71 -10.99 -5.43
CA PHE A 92 3.08 -12.39 -5.33
C PHE A 92 3.42 -12.74 -3.88
N GLU A 93 2.75 -13.76 -3.35
CA GLU A 93 2.81 -14.19 -1.94
C GLU A 93 3.29 -15.65 -1.88
N PRO A 94 4.57 -15.93 -2.16
CA PRO A 94 5.08 -17.31 -2.30
C PRO A 94 5.05 -18.10 -0.98
N VAL A 95 5.20 -17.39 0.15
CA VAL A 95 5.21 -17.98 1.49
C VAL A 95 4.39 -17.10 2.42
N ARG A 96 3.90 -17.71 3.50
CA ARG A 96 3.11 -16.99 4.50
C ARG A 96 3.91 -15.82 5.08
N GLY A 97 3.30 -14.64 5.06
CA GLY A 97 3.87 -13.42 5.61
C GLY A 97 4.73 -12.61 4.63
N LEU A 98 5.18 -13.20 3.51
CA LEU A 98 5.94 -12.49 2.46
C LEU A 98 5.01 -12.05 1.32
N SER A 99 5.08 -10.78 0.97
CA SER A 99 4.39 -10.21 -0.19
C SER A 99 5.37 -9.39 -1.04
N LEU A 100 5.39 -9.67 -2.34
CA LEU A 100 6.18 -8.99 -3.34
C LEU A 100 5.25 -8.27 -4.32
N SER A 101 5.11 -6.97 -4.16
CA SER A 101 4.14 -6.14 -4.88
C SER A 101 4.79 -5.33 -5.98
N LEU A 102 4.13 -5.24 -7.13
CA LEU A 102 4.55 -4.47 -8.30
C LEU A 102 3.41 -3.59 -8.79
N GLY A 103 3.69 -2.30 -8.97
CA GLY A 103 2.74 -1.31 -9.45
C GLY A 103 2.75 -0.05 -8.58
N GLN A 104 1.64 0.67 -8.58
CA GLN A 104 1.49 1.86 -7.76
C GLN A 104 1.00 1.50 -6.37
N THR A 105 1.81 1.81 -5.35
CA THR A 105 1.52 1.47 -3.94
C THR A 105 2.08 2.52 -2.99
N SER A 106 1.78 2.38 -1.70
CA SER A 106 2.35 3.23 -0.67
C SER A 106 3.85 3.01 -0.49
N ILE A 107 4.58 4.09 -0.18
CA ILE A 107 5.98 4.03 0.23
C ILE A 107 6.01 3.71 1.73
N PRO A 108 6.76 2.69 2.18
CA PRO A 108 6.76 2.21 3.57
C PRO A 108 7.59 3.12 4.48
N ILE A 109 7.10 4.34 4.71
CA ILE A 109 7.75 5.32 5.60
C ILE A 109 6.87 5.60 6.82
N PHE A 110 5.56 5.71 6.61
CA PHE A 110 4.59 5.99 7.66
C PHE A 110 3.57 4.88 7.81
N ASN A 111 3.19 4.58 9.06
CA ASN A 111 2.13 3.64 9.34
C ASN A 111 0.75 4.18 8.91
N SER A 112 -0.24 3.29 8.86
CA SER A 112 -1.57 3.64 8.40
C SER A 112 -2.27 4.70 9.27
N TYR A 113 -1.91 4.83 10.55
CA TYR A 113 -2.46 5.83 11.46
C TYR A 113 -2.02 7.26 11.13
N VAL A 114 -0.97 7.43 10.34
CA VAL A 114 -0.51 8.75 9.88
C VAL A 114 -1.07 9.09 8.49
N VAL A 115 -1.29 8.09 7.63
CA VAL A 115 -1.56 8.33 6.19
C VAL A 115 -2.91 7.82 5.68
N SER A 116 -3.56 6.87 6.36
CA SER A 116 -4.83 6.28 5.89
C SER A 116 -6.04 7.07 6.42
N PRO A 117 -6.89 7.66 5.56
CA PRO A 117 -8.07 8.38 6.02
C PRO A 117 -9.02 7.57 6.91
N ALA A 118 -9.09 6.26 6.71
CA ALA A 118 -9.93 5.35 7.49
C ALA A 118 -9.38 5.07 8.90
N ASN A 119 -8.06 5.18 9.10
CA ASN A 119 -7.38 4.80 10.35
C ASN A 119 -6.86 6.01 11.14
N LEU A 120 -7.01 7.23 10.61
CA LEU A 120 -6.57 8.43 11.31
C LEU A 120 -7.31 8.57 12.65
N MET A 121 -6.55 8.65 13.73
CA MET A 121 -7.11 8.92 15.07
C MET A 121 -7.60 10.35 15.21
N PHE A 122 -7.03 11.29 14.44
CA PHE A 122 -7.37 12.70 14.49
C PHE A 122 -8.11 13.16 13.22
N ALA A 123 -8.77 14.32 13.31
CA ALA A 123 -9.42 14.93 12.15
C ALA A 123 -8.43 15.12 11.00
N ASN A 124 -7.22 15.59 11.30
CA ASN A 124 -6.13 15.87 10.36
C ASN A 124 -4.95 14.90 10.51
N ARG A 125 -4.19 14.71 9.43
CA ARG A 125 -2.87 14.06 9.48
C ARG A 125 -1.89 14.92 10.25
N ALA A 126 -0.89 14.27 10.86
CA ALA A 126 0.28 14.96 11.40
C ALA A 126 0.99 15.78 10.31
N PHE A 127 1.58 16.93 10.68
CA PHE A 127 2.28 17.83 9.75
C PHE A 127 3.36 17.11 8.94
N ILE A 128 4.12 16.21 9.57
CA ILE A 128 5.18 15.44 8.93
C ILE A 128 4.65 14.58 7.77
N GLY A 129 3.51 13.91 7.96
CA GLY A 129 2.87 13.09 6.93
C GLY A 129 2.11 13.89 5.87
N LYS A 130 1.98 15.22 6.04
CA LYS A 130 1.34 16.11 5.07
C LYS A 130 2.36 16.76 4.12
N TYR A 131 3.52 17.17 4.62
CA TYR A 131 4.40 18.09 3.89
C TYR A 131 5.76 17.52 3.48
N PHE A 132 6.23 16.43 4.07
CA PHE A 132 7.62 16.01 3.86
C PHE A 132 7.84 15.04 2.71
N ILE A 133 6.83 14.26 2.28
CA ILE A 133 6.97 13.29 1.17
C ILE A 133 5.62 12.94 0.53
N SER A 134 5.65 12.53 -0.75
CA SER A 134 4.55 11.73 -1.32
C SER A 134 4.43 10.42 -0.54
N THR A 135 3.21 9.96 -0.31
CA THR A 135 2.96 8.70 0.40
C THR A 135 2.89 7.48 -0.52
N ARG A 136 2.91 7.69 -1.84
CA ARG A 136 2.69 6.68 -2.88
C ARG A 136 3.51 6.98 -4.12
N ASP A 137 3.92 5.92 -4.80
CA ASP A 137 4.68 5.95 -6.05
C ASP A 137 4.55 4.62 -6.80
N ILE A 138 5.03 4.56 -8.03
CA ILE A 138 5.10 3.39 -8.89
C ILE A 138 6.43 2.68 -8.65
N GLY A 139 6.38 1.39 -8.34
CA GLY A 139 7.59 0.62 -8.09
C GLY A 139 7.34 -0.80 -7.58
N PHE A 140 8.30 -1.26 -6.76
CA PHE A 140 8.33 -2.55 -6.11
C PHE A 140 8.28 -2.38 -4.60
N LEU A 141 7.51 -3.23 -3.92
CA LEU A 141 7.44 -3.30 -2.46
C LEU A 141 7.55 -4.75 -2.01
N ALA A 142 8.55 -5.06 -1.19
CA ALA A 142 8.64 -6.29 -0.42
C ALA A 142 8.18 -6.02 1.01
N ASP A 143 7.27 -6.85 1.50
CA ASP A 143 6.76 -6.82 2.87
C ASP A 143 6.90 -8.22 3.47
N TYR A 144 7.50 -8.32 4.65
CA TYR A 144 7.63 -9.57 5.37
C TYR A 144 7.19 -9.42 6.82
N ASN A 145 6.12 -10.14 7.17
CA ASN A 145 5.56 -10.20 8.52
C ASN A 145 5.98 -11.49 9.20
N PHE A 146 6.55 -11.35 10.40
CA PHE A 146 7.05 -12.46 11.21
C PHE A 146 6.74 -12.22 12.70
N LYS A 147 7.07 -13.20 13.55
CA LYS A 147 6.92 -13.09 15.00
C LYS A 147 8.26 -13.36 15.65
N ILE A 148 8.62 -12.54 16.63
CA ILE A 148 9.74 -12.75 17.54
C ILE A 148 9.12 -13.20 18.86
N ASP A 149 9.07 -14.51 19.08
CA ASP A 149 8.31 -15.11 20.18
C ASP A 149 6.83 -14.69 20.15
N ALA A 150 6.35 -13.96 21.15
CA ALA A 150 4.98 -13.43 21.19
C ALA A 150 4.82 -12.07 20.47
N VAL A 151 5.91 -11.40 20.09
CA VAL A 151 5.88 -10.03 19.57
C VAL A 151 5.76 -10.06 18.04
N PRO A 152 4.69 -9.47 17.45
CA PRO A 152 4.59 -9.34 15.99
C PRO A 152 5.64 -8.35 15.49
N ALA A 153 6.26 -8.64 14.35
CA ALA A 153 7.25 -7.79 13.71
C ALA A 153 7.04 -7.77 12.20
N SER A 154 7.39 -6.66 11.56
CA SER A 154 7.40 -6.56 10.11
C SER A 154 8.62 -5.80 9.59
N ILE A 155 9.03 -6.16 8.38
CA ILE A 155 10.02 -5.41 7.62
C ILE A 155 9.48 -5.15 6.22
N GLU A 156 9.53 -3.89 5.82
CA GLU A 156 9.08 -3.41 4.52
C GLU A 156 10.24 -2.71 3.82
N PHE A 157 10.40 -2.98 2.53
CA PHE A 157 11.38 -2.34 1.68
C PHE A 157 10.82 -2.12 0.28
N GLY A 158 11.00 -0.93 -0.27
CA GLY A 158 10.54 -0.60 -1.61
C GLY A 158 11.53 0.21 -2.42
N ALA A 159 11.40 0.06 -3.74
CA ALA A 159 12.15 0.81 -4.75
C ALA A 159 11.18 1.41 -5.76
N TYR A 160 11.30 2.71 -6.03
CA TYR A 160 10.29 3.52 -6.72
C TYR A 160 10.91 4.46 -7.74
N ASN A 161 10.08 4.92 -8.69
CA ASN A 161 10.50 5.90 -9.69
C ASN A 161 10.80 7.29 -9.08
N GLY A 162 10.29 7.61 -7.90
CA GLY A 162 10.52 8.91 -7.24
C GLY A 162 9.76 10.05 -7.91
N ASN A 163 8.63 9.74 -8.56
CA ASN A 163 7.87 10.69 -9.36
C ASN A 163 6.38 10.73 -8.99
N THR A 164 6.03 10.15 -7.84
CA THR A 164 4.67 10.16 -7.28
C THR A 164 3.66 9.32 -8.09
N ILE A 165 2.37 9.50 -7.83
CA ILE A 165 1.30 8.68 -8.43
C ILE A 165 1.01 9.11 -9.87
N ASN A 166 0.63 8.14 -10.70
CA ASN A 166 0.14 8.32 -12.08
C ASN A 166 1.14 8.95 -13.05
N ASP A 167 2.44 8.88 -12.75
CA ASP A 167 3.48 9.47 -13.58
C ASP A 167 4.66 8.50 -13.83
N PRO A 168 4.49 7.51 -14.73
CA PRO A 168 5.53 6.56 -15.07
C PRO A 168 6.63 7.23 -15.88
N VAL A 169 7.83 7.31 -15.30
CA VAL A 169 9.00 7.95 -15.93
C VAL A 169 10.21 7.03 -15.95
N TRP A 170 11.00 7.13 -17.02
CA TRP A 170 12.31 6.51 -17.10
C TRP A 170 13.28 7.22 -16.15
N ARG A 171 13.97 6.46 -15.30
CA ARG A 171 14.88 6.99 -14.29
C ARG A 171 16.19 6.21 -14.28
N GLU A 172 17.29 6.94 -14.19
CA GLU A 172 18.61 6.34 -13.97
C GLU A 172 18.84 5.95 -12.50
N LYS A 173 18.16 6.63 -11.58
CA LYS A 173 18.26 6.42 -10.13
C LYS A 173 16.86 6.24 -9.54
N LEU A 174 16.69 5.16 -8.79
CA LEU A 174 15.45 4.87 -8.06
C LEU A 174 15.48 5.54 -6.68
N SER A 175 14.28 5.79 -6.15
CA SER A 175 14.06 6.15 -4.76
C SER A 175 13.83 4.90 -3.92
N TYR A 176 14.35 4.87 -2.70
CA TYR A 176 14.22 3.72 -1.81
C TYR A 176 13.55 4.14 -0.51
N GLY A 177 12.74 3.25 0.06
CA GLY A 177 12.10 3.45 1.35
C GLY A 177 12.01 2.14 2.10
N GLY A 178 12.07 2.20 3.42
CA GLY A 178 11.92 1.02 4.25
C GLY A 178 11.42 1.36 5.64
N ARG A 179 10.74 0.38 6.25
CA ARG A 179 10.24 0.43 7.61
C ARG A 179 10.50 -0.89 8.30
N LEU A 180 10.85 -0.80 9.57
CA LEU A 180 10.86 -1.93 10.49
C LEU A 180 9.88 -1.62 11.62
N GLU A 181 8.98 -2.55 11.91
CA GLU A 181 7.97 -2.44 12.96
C GLU A 181 8.17 -3.58 13.96
N LEU A 182 8.13 -3.25 15.25
CA LEU A 182 8.19 -4.19 16.37
C LEU A 182 7.01 -3.92 17.29
N GLY A 183 6.19 -4.94 17.52
CA GLY A 183 5.00 -4.86 18.34
C GLY A 183 3.75 -4.44 17.58
N SER A 184 2.63 -4.38 18.31
CA SER A 184 1.34 -3.95 17.80
C SER A 184 1.03 -2.55 18.30
N MET A 185 0.43 -1.73 17.44
CA MET A 185 -0.08 -0.40 17.83
C MET A 185 -1.23 -0.45 18.85
N LYS A 186 -1.73 -1.65 19.21
CA LYS A 186 -2.73 -1.86 20.26
C LYS A 186 -2.15 -2.07 21.67
N GLY A 187 -0.81 -2.11 21.81
CA GLY A 187 -0.16 -2.54 23.05
C GLY A 187 -0.05 -4.08 23.15
N LEU A 188 0.51 -4.55 24.26
CA LEU A 188 0.55 -5.96 24.69
C LEU A 188 -0.77 -6.35 25.37
#